data_AF-A0A8H6W115-F1
#
_entry.id   AF-A0A8H6W115-F1
#
_cell.length_a   1.000
_cell.length_b   1.000
_cell.length_c   1.000
_cell.angle_alpha   90.00
_cell.angle_beta   90.00
_cell.angle_gamma   90.00
#
_symmetry.space_group_name_H-M   'P 1'
#
loop_
_entity.id
_entity.type
_entity.pdbx_description
1 polymer ?
#
loop_
_entity_poly.entity_id
_entity_poly.type
_entity_poly.pdbx_seq_one_letter_code
_entity_poly.pdbx_strand_id
1 'polypeptide(L)'
;MPKLPIVPLLRLIALGVALLFAVIVLGLAAGLTATTEKYLGGYFEFAALAIATASITIVTIPVMIAFEFLQPGRVFTSKIAVEISWLFILWVLWLATAADATNAASVNFISRCGDYFSSRIESACRQTAGVQAFSFLNWLILMAYTVFILVLAIIAQSRGHAAIISRRSTESIDGYRPPDSFEEEREGVNMEPYQPQHIHDPGASEGGTGPASVQAGAVHQSV
;
A
#
# COMPACT_ATOMS: atom_id res chain seq x y z
N MET A 1 -10.89 20.49 16.98
CA MET A 1 -10.97 20.05 15.57
C MET A 1 -10.23 18.73 15.45
N PRO A 2 -10.90 17.61 15.15
CA PRO A 2 -10.23 16.32 14.99
C PRO A 2 -9.27 16.39 13.80
N LYS A 3 -7.98 16.08 14.02
CA LYS A 3 -6.99 15.97 12.94
C LYS A 3 -7.32 14.70 12.16
N LEU A 4 -7.90 14.85 10.98
CA LEU A 4 -8.07 13.72 10.07
C LEU A 4 -6.69 13.12 9.78
N PRO A 5 -6.55 11.79 9.83
CA PRO A 5 -5.29 11.16 9.45
C PRO A 5 -4.98 11.51 8.00
N ILE A 6 -3.78 12.02 7.74
CA ILE A 6 -3.36 12.56 6.43
C ILE A 6 -3.37 11.45 5.35
N VAL A 7 -3.05 10.22 5.73
CA VAL A 7 -2.90 9.08 4.80
C VAL A 7 -4.24 8.69 4.14
N PRO A 8 -5.34 8.44 4.88
CA PRO A 8 -6.66 8.22 4.28
C PRO A 8 -7.16 9.38 3.41
N LEU A 9 -6.84 10.62 3.77
CA LEU A 9 -7.21 11.78 2.96
C LEU A 9 -6.50 11.77 1.60
N LEU A 10 -5.18 11.54 1.59
CA LEU A 10 -4.40 11.44 0.36
C LEU A 10 -4.91 10.31 -0.54
N ARG A 11 -5.22 9.15 0.05
CA ARG A 11 -5.82 8.00 -0.64
C ARG A 11 -7.14 8.36 -1.33
N LEU A 12 -8.06 8.98 -0.59
CA LEU A 12 -9.36 9.36 -1.12
C LEU A 12 -9.24 10.34 -2.29
N ILE A 13 -8.32 11.30 -2.18
CA ILE A 13 -8.06 12.28 -3.25
C ILE A 13 -7.46 11.58 -4.48
N ALA A 14 -6.40 10.78 -4.31
CA ALA A 14 -5.73 10.11 -5.43
C ALA A 14 -6.68 9.16 -6.18
N LEU A 15 -7.42 8.33 -5.44
CA LEU A 15 -8.40 7.40 -6.02
C LEU A 15 -9.61 8.14 -6.62
N GLY A 16 -10.05 9.24 -6.01
CA GLY A 16 -11.14 10.06 -6.54
C GLY A 16 -10.78 10.72 -7.86
N VAL A 17 -9.58 11.29 -7.99
CA VAL A 17 -9.09 11.87 -9.25
C VAL A 17 -8.90 10.79 -10.31
N ALA A 18 -8.33 9.64 -9.94
CA ALA A 18 -8.17 8.50 -10.84
C ALA A 18 -9.51 7.98 -11.37
N LEU A 19 -10.54 7.94 -10.52
CA LEU A 19 -11.90 7.55 -10.89
C LEU A 19 -12.53 8.56 -11.85
N LEU A 20 -12.35 9.87 -11.60
CA LEU A 20 -12.85 10.92 -12.49
C LEU A 20 -12.23 10.79 -13.89
N PHE A 21 -10.91 10.61 -13.98
CA PHE A 21 -10.24 10.41 -15.25
C PHE A 21 -10.67 9.11 -15.93
N ALA A 22 -10.93 8.04 -15.17
CA ALA A 22 -11.47 6.80 -15.73
C ALA A 22 -12.85 7.01 -16.40
N VAL A 23 -13.75 7.77 -15.77
CA VAL A 23 -15.07 8.09 -16.35
C VAL A 23 -14.92 8.92 -17.63
N ILE A 24 -14.02 9.89 -17.66
CA ILE A 24 -13.73 10.69 -18.85
C ILE A 24 -13.22 9.80 -19.99
N VAL A 25 -12.23 8.94 -19.72
CA VAL A 25 -11.67 8.02 -20.71
C VAL A 25 -12.72 7.03 -21.22
N LEU A 26 -13.57 6.50 -20.34
CA LEU A 26 -14.67 5.62 -20.74
C LEU A 26 -15.62 6.31 -21.72
N GLY A 27 -16.01 7.56 -21.44
CA GLY A 27 -16.89 8.34 -22.32
C GLY A 27 -16.25 8.62 -23.69
N LEU A 28 -14.98 9.00 -23.71
CA LEU A 28 -14.24 9.24 -24.95
C LEU A 28 -14.09 7.95 -25.78
N ALA A 29 -13.69 6.85 -25.14
CA ALA A 29 -13.50 5.57 -25.82
C ALA A 29 -14.84 5.00 -26.33
N ALA A 30 -15.92 5.11 -25.57
CA ALA A 30 -17.26 4.71 -26.03
C ALA A 30 -17.73 5.55 -27.23
N GLY A 31 -17.50 6.87 -27.20
CA GLY A 31 -17.82 7.76 -28.32
C GLY A 31 -17.03 7.45 -29.60
N LEU A 32 -15.74 7.12 -29.44
CA LEU A 32 -14.88 6.63 -30.52
C LEU A 32 -15.44 5.35 -31.13
N THR A 33 -15.69 4.32 -30.31
CA THR A 33 -16.21 3.02 -30.78
C THR A 33 -17.54 3.17 -31.51
N ALA A 34 -18.49 3.94 -30.95
CA ALA A 34 -19.79 4.16 -31.58
C ALA A 34 -19.70 4.89 -32.93
N THR A 35 -18.68 5.71 -33.13
CA THR A 35 -18.43 6.40 -34.41
C THR A 35 -17.75 5.45 -35.40
N THR A 36 -16.72 4.74 -34.98
CA THR A 36 -15.96 3.81 -35.85
C THR A 36 -16.83 2.66 -36.34
N GLU A 37 -17.69 2.10 -35.49
CA GLU A 37 -18.58 1.00 -35.86
C GLU A 37 -19.56 1.42 -36.98
N LYS A 38 -20.13 2.63 -36.88
CA LYS A 38 -21.10 3.15 -37.86
C LYS A 38 -20.49 3.48 -39.22
N TYR A 39 -19.22 3.90 -39.28
CA TYR A 39 -18.63 4.46 -40.50
C TYR A 39 -17.53 3.60 -41.11
N LEU A 40 -16.78 2.86 -40.30
CA LEU A 40 -15.66 2.02 -40.74
C LEU A 40 -15.97 0.52 -40.65
N GLY A 41 -17.10 0.14 -40.04
CA GLY A 41 -17.49 -1.27 -39.88
C GLY A 41 -16.55 -2.05 -38.93
N GLY A 42 -15.89 -1.36 -38.00
CA GLY A 42 -14.95 -1.95 -37.05
C GLY A 42 -14.78 -1.11 -35.79
N TYR A 43 -13.89 -1.55 -34.90
CA TYR A 43 -13.53 -0.83 -33.67
C TYR A 43 -12.01 -0.73 -33.57
N PHE A 44 -11.53 0.25 -32.79
CA PHE A 44 -10.11 0.35 -32.49
C PHE A 44 -9.76 -0.53 -31.28
N GLU A 45 -8.71 -1.34 -31.40
CA GLU A 45 -8.18 -2.19 -30.31
C GLU A 45 -7.93 -1.37 -29.03
N PHE A 46 -7.29 -0.20 -29.17
CA PHE A 46 -7.01 0.69 -28.04
C PHE A 46 -8.27 1.19 -27.33
N ALA A 47 -9.37 1.39 -28.08
CA ALA A 47 -10.63 1.85 -27.50
C ALA A 47 -11.27 0.74 -26.65
N ALA A 48 -11.20 -0.51 -27.12
CA ALA A 48 -11.65 -1.67 -26.34
C ALA A 48 -10.82 -1.84 -25.05
N LEU A 49 -9.49 -1.72 -25.15
CA LEU A 49 -8.60 -1.77 -23.97
C LEU A 49 -8.90 -0.63 -22.98
N ALA A 50 -9.12 0.59 -23.47
CA ALA A 50 -9.47 1.74 -22.63
C ALA A 50 -10.81 1.56 -21.91
N ILE A 51 -11.83 1.03 -22.60
CA ILE A 51 -13.13 0.71 -22.00
C ILE A 51 -12.97 -0.34 -20.90
N ALA A 52 -12.22 -1.42 -21.17
CA ALA A 52 -11.96 -2.48 -20.20
C ALA A 52 -11.25 -1.92 -18.96
N THR A 53 -10.13 -1.21 -19.14
CA THR A 53 -9.35 -0.61 -18.05
C THR A 53 -10.18 0.38 -17.23
N ALA A 54 -10.95 1.26 -17.89
CA ALA A 54 -11.80 2.22 -17.20
C ALA A 54 -12.93 1.53 -16.41
N SER A 55 -13.57 0.51 -16.98
CA SER A 55 -14.64 -0.24 -16.30
C SER A 55 -14.13 -0.96 -15.05
N ILE A 56 -12.97 -1.63 -15.14
CA ILE A 56 -12.32 -2.27 -13.98
C ILE A 56 -11.97 -1.24 -12.91
N THR A 57 -11.48 -0.06 -13.31
CA THR A 57 -11.17 1.04 -12.38
C THR A 57 -12.43 1.55 -11.67
N ILE A 58 -13.52 1.76 -12.42
CA ILE A 58 -14.81 2.25 -11.90
C ILE A 58 -15.44 1.27 -10.93
N VAL A 59 -15.33 -0.05 -11.18
CA VAL A 59 -15.87 -1.06 -10.27
C VAL A 59 -14.96 -1.24 -9.06
N THR A 60 -13.64 -1.28 -9.26
CA THR A 60 -12.75 -1.69 -8.18
C THR A 60 -12.48 -0.60 -7.15
N ILE A 61 -12.45 0.68 -7.54
CA ILE A 61 -12.26 1.78 -6.59
C ILE A 61 -13.37 1.80 -5.51
N PRO A 62 -14.67 1.79 -5.87
CA PRO A 62 -15.75 1.68 -4.89
C PRO A 62 -15.68 0.40 -4.05
N VAL A 63 -15.30 -0.73 -4.65
CA VAL A 63 -15.14 -2.00 -3.92
C VAL A 63 -14.05 -1.87 -2.85
N MET A 64 -12.92 -1.25 -3.17
CA MET A 64 -11.84 -0.99 -2.19
C MET A 64 -12.32 -0.07 -1.05
N ILE A 65 -13.05 0.99 -1.38
CA ILE A 65 -13.65 1.90 -0.39
C ILE A 65 -14.67 1.15 0.49
N ALA A 66 -15.51 0.30 -0.10
CA ALA A 66 -16.47 -0.49 0.65
C ALA A 66 -15.79 -1.47 1.62
N PHE A 67 -14.70 -2.12 1.21
CA PHE A 67 -13.92 -3.00 2.08
C PHE A 67 -13.27 -2.27 3.26
N GLU A 68 -12.96 -0.98 3.13
CA GLU A 68 -12.51 -0.15 4.26
C GLU A 68 -13.61 0.00 5.31
N PHE A 69 -14.83 0.30 4.87
CA PHE A 69 -15.99 0.49 5.76
C PHE A 69 -16.49 -0.82 6.39
N LEU A 70 -16.39 -1.94 5.70
CA LEU A 70 -16.93 -3.23 6.17
C LEU A 70 -16.04 -3.93 7.21
N GLN A 71 -14.76 -3.54 7.34
CA GLN A 71 -13.83 -4.21 8.27
C GLN A 71 -13.11 -3.21 9.20
N PRO A 72 -13.84 -2.46 10.04
CA PRO A 72 -13.24 -1.68 11.11
C PRO A 72 -12.63 -2.64 12.14
N GLY A 73 -11.29 -2.67 12.26
CA GLY A 73 -10.59 -3.41 13.32
C GLY A 73 -9.71 -4.60 12.91
N ARG A 74 -9.59 -4.94 11.61
CA ARG A 74 -8.60 -5.96 11.14
C ARG A 74 -7.18 -5.38 11.00
N VAL A 75 -6.18 -6.25 11.19
CA VAL A 75 -4.73 -5.96 11.16
C VAL A 75 -4.34 -5.17 9.90
N PHE A 76 -3.84 -3.95 10.11
CA PHE A 76 -3.51 -2.93 9.10
C PHE A 76 -2.61 -3.43 7.94
N THR A 77 -1.72 -4.38 8.22
CA THR A 77 -0.74 -4.92 7.27
C THR A 77 -1.34 -5.81 6.18
N SER A 78 -2.46 -6.49 6.43
CA SER A 78 -3.10 -7.33 5.40
C SER A 78 -3.82 -6.50 4.32
N LYS A 79 -4.31 -5.30 4.68
CA LYS A 79 -5.00 -4.41 3.75
C LYS A 79 -4.02 -3.70 2.80
N ILE A 80 -2.85 -3.29 3.29
CA ILE A 80 -1.88 -2.56 2.47
C ILE A 80 -1.25 -3.43 1.38
N ALA A 81 -1.00 -4.72 1.65
CA ALA A 81 -0.44 -5.63 0.66
C ALA A 81 -1.40 -5.84 -0.52
N VAL A 82 -2.68 -6.10 -0.24
CA VAL A 82 -3.72 -6.27 -1.27
C VAL A 82 -3.90 -4.97 -2.06
N GLU A 83 -3.89 -3.82 -1.39
CA GLU A 83 -3.98 -2.51 -2.03
C GLU A 83 -2.79 -2.26 -2.98
N ILE A 84 -1.56 -2.51 -2.53
CA ILE A 84 -0.35 -2.36 -3.37
C ILE A 84 -0.42 -3.30 -4.58
N SER A 85 -0.77 -4.57 -4.38
CA SER A 85 -0.89 -5.53 -5.48
C SER A 85 -1.94 -5.11 -6.50
N TRP A 86 -3.09 -4.58 -6.04
CA TRP A 86 -4.15 -4.14 -6.94
C TRP A 86 -3.81 -2.85 -7.68
N LEU A 87 -3.27 -1.85 -6.98
CA LEU A 87 -2.80 -0.61 -7.60
C LEU A 87 -1.71 -0.87 -8.63
N PHE A 88 -0.85 -1.86 -8.37
CA PHE A 88 0.15 -2.30 -9.32
C PHE A 88 -0.46 -2.73 -10.66
N ILE A 89 -1.49 -3.57 -10.61
CA ILE A 89 -2.22 -4.02 -11.80
C ILE A 89 -2.88 -2.83 -12.50
N LEU A 90 -3.55 -1.95 -11.75
CA LEU A 90 -4.24 -0.79 -12.32
C LEU A 90 -3.27 0.16 -13.05
N TRP A 91 -2.15 0.54 -12.44
CA TRP A 91 -1.25 1.49 -13.10
C TRP A 91 -0.60 0.88 -14.35
N VAL A 92 -0.30 -0.43 -14.35
CA VAL A 92 0.22 -1.13 -15.54
C VAL A 92 -0.83 -1.16 -16.66
N LEU A 93 -2.11 -1.40 -16.34
CA LEU A 93 -3.19 -1.34 -17.34
C LEU A 93 -3.36 0.07 -17.92
N TRP A 94 -3.26 1.11 -17.10
CA TRP A 94 -3.29 2.50 -17.57
C TRP A 94 -2.09 2.84 -18.46
N LEU A 95 -0.90 2.35 -18.13
CA LEU A 95 0.28 2.49 -18.97
C LEU A 95 0.11 1.78 -20.32
N ALA A 96 -0.38 0.54 -20.32
CA ALA A 96 -0.65 -0.22 -21.54
C ALA A 96 -1.67 0.50 -22.43
N THR A 97 -2.75 1.02 -21.82
CA THR A 97 -3.77 1.81 -22.51
C THR A 97 -3.19 3.08 -23.13
N ALA A 98 -2.34 3.81 -22.39
CA ALA A 98 -1.68 5.02 -22.88
C ALA A 98 -0.69 4.73 -24.03
N ALA A 99 0.08 3.65 -23.91
CA ALA A 99 1.04 3.21 -24.93
C ALA A 99 0.33 2.77 -26.21
N ASP A 100 -0.75 2.00 -26.10
CA ASP A 100 -1.52 1.55 -27.26
C ASP A 100 -2.25 2.72 -27.94
N ALA A 101 -2.83 3.65 -27.17
CA ALA A 101 -3.39 4.88 -27.73
C ALA A 101 -2.32 5.73 -28.45
N THR A 102 -1.09 5.78 -27.94
CA THR A 102 0.03 6.49 -28.57
C THR A 102 0.46 5.82 -29.88
N ASN A 103 0.51 4.49 -29.90
CA ASN A 103 0.82 3.71 -31.10
C ASN A 103 -0.29 3.87 -32.16
N ALA A 104 -1.56 3.81 -31.73
CA ALA A 104 -2.68 4.10 -32.62
C ALA A 104 -2.62 5.53 -33.16
N ALA A 105 -2.21 6.49 -32.33
CA ALA A 105 -2.04 7.87 -32.77
C ALA A 105 -0.94 8.04 -33.82
N SER A 106 0.22 7.41 -33.63
CA SER A 106 1.34 7.52 -34.58
C SER A 106 1.06 6.82 -35.92
N VAL A 107 0.34 5.70 -35.91
CA VAL A 107 0.05 4.92 -37.11
C VAL A 107 -1.15 5.49 -37.89
N ASN A 108 -2.21 5.90 -37.19
CA ASN A 108 -3.45 6.36 -37.84
C ASN A 108 -3.49 7.88 -38.08
N PHE A 109 -2.76 8.67 -37.28
CA PHE A 109 -2.79 10.14 -37.32
C PHE A 109 -1.37 10.71 -37.47
N ILE A 110 -0.79 10.54 -38.67
CA ILE A 110 0.55 11.07 -39.00
C ILE A 110 0.56 12.62 -39.03
N SER A 111 -0.58 13.24 -39.35
CA SER A 111 -0.75 14.70 -39.44
C SER A 111 -1.37 15.28 -38.17
N ARG A 112 -1.25 16.60 -37.98
CA ARG A 112 -1.89 17.27 -36.84
C ARG A 112 -3.41 17.14 -36.97
N CYS A 113 -4.11 17.00 -35.85
CA CYS A 113 -5.58 16.84 -35.86
C CYS A 113 -6.34 17.97 -36.59
N GLY A 114 -5.71 19.13 -36.84
CA GLY A 114 -6.30 20.26 -37.56
C GLY A 114 -6.07 20.28 -39.09
N ASP A 115 -5.27 19.36 -39.63
CA ASP A 115 -4.96 19.33 -41.07
C ASP A 115 -5.95 18.45 -41.86
N TYR A 116 -6.94 17.84 -41.20
CA TYR A 116 -7.90 16.94 -41.82
C TYR A 116 -9.12 17.69 -42.37
N PHE A 117 -9.42 17.48 -43.66
CA PHE A 117 -10.60 18.07 -44.32
C PHE A 117 -11.95 17.52 -43.82
N SER A 118 -11.95 16.36 -43.16
CA SER A 118 -13.16 15.74 -42.62
C SER A 118 -13.29 16.04 -41.13
N SER A 119 -14.36 16.75 -40.76
CA SER A 119 -14.70 17.08 -39.36
C SER A 119 -14.81 15.85 -38.46
N ARG A 120 -15.11 14.69 -39.03
CA ARG A 120 -15.20 13.41 -38.30
C ARG A 120 -13.84 12.87 -37.91
N ILE A 121 -12.87 12.92 -38.83
CA ILE A 121 -11.50 12.47 -38.59
C ILE A 121 -10.82 13.39 -37.58
N GLU A 122 -11.05 14.70 -37.71
CA GLU A 122 -10.60 15.67 -36.70
C GLU A 122 -11.17 15.37 -35.31
N SER A 123 -12.47 15.09 -35.21
CA SER A 123 -13.10 14.72 -33.94
C SER A 123 -12.50 13.44 -33.35
N ALA A 124 -12.30 12.39 -34.16
CA ALA A 124 -11.69 11.14 -33.71
C ALA A 124 -10.24 11.36 -33.24
N CYS A 125 -9.45 12.14 -33.98
CA CYS A 125 -8.07 12.49 -33.62
C CYS A 125 -8.02 13.23 -32.26
N ARG A 126 -8.89 14.22 -32.05
CA ARG A 126 -8.99 14.94 -30.77
C ARG A 126 -9.42 14.04 -29.61
N GLN A 127 -10.35 13.11 -29.84
CA GLN A 127 -10.80 12.15 -28.84
C GLN A 127 -9.66 11.17 -28.46
N THR A 128 -8.92 10.66 -29.44
CA THR A 128 -7.74 9.79 -29.22
C THR A 128 -6.66 10.51 -28.42
N ALA A 129 -6.36 11.76 -28.77
CA ALA A 129 -5.41 12.58 -28.01
C ALA A 129 -5.88 12.79 -26.55
N GLY A 130 -7.20 12.95 -26.34
CA GLY A 130 -7.80 12.97 -25.01
C GLY A 130 -7.58 11.67 -24.23
N VAL A 131 -7.90 10.52 -24.83
CA VAL A 131 -7.69 9.19 -24.21
C VAL A 131 -6.21 9.00 -23.84
N GLN A 132 -5.29 9.35 -24.74
CA GLN A 132 -3.86 9.28 -24.50
C GLN A 132 -3.44 10.11 -23.29
N ALA A 133 -3.82 11.40 -23.26
CA ALA A 133 -3.42 12.32 -22.19
C ALA A 133 -3.97 11.90 -20.82
N PHE A 134 -5.28 11.60 -20.74
CA PHE A 134 -5.90 11.19 -19.47
C PHE A 134 -5.39 9.82 -18.99
N SER A 135 -5.04 8.91 -19.89
CA SER A 135 -4.46 7.61 -19.52
C SER A 135 -3.05 7.77 -18.92
N PHE A 136 -2.20 8.62 -19.50
CA PHE A 136 -0.88 8.94 -18.91
C PHE A 136 -1.01 9.63 -17.54
N LEU A 137 -1.95 10.58 -17.40
CA LEU A 137 -2.19 11.22 -16.11
C LEU A 137 -2.63 10.21 -15.05
N ASN A 138 -3.53 9.30 -15.41
CA ASN A 138 -3.99 8.27 -14.48
C ASN A 138 -2.86 7.31 -14.09
N TRP A 139 -2.04 6.89 -15.06
CA TRP A 139 -0.84 6.11 -14.80
C TRP A 139 0.10 6.81 -13.82
N LEU A 140 0.44 8.07 -14.04
CA LEU A 140 1.35 8.83 -13.17
C LEU A 140 0.82 8.96 -11.74
N ILE A 141 -0.48 9.26 -11.58
CA ILE A 141 -1.11 9.41 -10.27
C ILE A 141 -1.07 8.08 -9.50
N LEU A 142 -1.47 6.98 -10.15
CA LEU A 142 -1.49 5.67 -9.52
C LEU A 142 -0.08 5.15 -9.21
N MET A 143 0.89 5.36 -10.11
CA MET A 143 2.29 5.00 -9.90
C MET A 143 2.90 5.79 -8.73
N ALA A 144 2.74 7.11 -8.73
CA ALA A 144 3.24 7.96 -7.65
C ALA A 144 2.63 7.59 -6.29
N TYR A 145 1.33 7.33 -6.25
CA TYR A 145 0.66 6.85 -5.04
C TYR A 145 1.18 5.48 -4.59
N THR A 146 1.36 4.53 -5.52
CA THR A 146 1.90 3.19 -5.22
C THR A 146 3.32 3.26 -4.64
N VAL A 147 4.20 4.09 -5.22
CA VAL A 147 5.56 4.30 -4.69
C VAL A 147 5.52 4.95 -3.32
N PHE A 148 4.65 5.95 -3.12
CA PHE A 148 4.49 6.62 -1.83
C PHE A 148 4.08 5.64 -0.72
N ILE A 149 3.04 4.83 -0.93
CA ILE A 149 2.59 3.85 0.07
C ILE A 149 3.64 2.75 0.31
N LEU A 150 4.39 2.36 -0.72
CA LEU A 150 5.47 1.38 -0.61
C LEU A 150 6.60 1.90 0.28
N VAL A 151 7.02 3.14 0.09
CA VAL A 151 8.04 3.79 0.94
C VAL A 151 7.57 3.88 2.39
N LEU A 152 6.32 4.27 2.62
CA LEU A 152 5.74 4.31 3.97
C LEU A 152 5.69 2.92 4.62
N ALA A 153 5.36 1.88 3.84
CA ALA A 153 5.34 0.50 4.33
C ALA A 153 6.73 0.02 4.76
N ILE A 154 7.77 0.32 3.97
CA ILE A 154 9.17 -0.02 4.30
C ILE A 154 9.63 0.69 5.57
N ILE A 155 9.32 1.99 5.71
CA ILE A 155 9.67 2.78 6.91
C ILE A 155 8.93 2.25 8.15
N ALA A 156 7.66 1.86 8.01
CA ALA A 156 6.89 1.27 9.10
C ALA A 156 7.48 -0.07 9.55
N GLN A 157 7.88 -0.92 8.60
CA GLN A 157 8.49 -2.21 8.89
C GLN A 157 9.89 -2.09 9.52
N SER A 158 10.70 -1.13 9.07
CA SER A 158 12.06 -0.92 9.59
C SER A 158 12.06 -0.40 11.03
N ARG A 159 11.07 0.42 11.40
CA ARG A 159 10.90 0.90 12.78
C ARG A 159 10.37 -0.18 13.74
N GLY A 160 9.65 -1.18 13.23
CA GLY A 160 9.07 -2.26 14.03
C GLY A 160 10.08 -3.31 14.55
N HIS A 161 11.30 -3.37 14.00
CA HIS A 161 12.31 -4.38 14.39
C HIS A 161 13.39 -3.86 15.36
N ALA A 162 13.46 -2.54 15.63
CA ALA A 162 14.44 -2.00 16.56
C ALA A 162 14.11 -2.27 18.04
N ALA A 163 12.83 -2.50 18.39
CA ALA A 163 12.41 -2.67 19.78
C ALA A 163 12.58 -4.09 20.35
N ILE A 164 12.66 -5.13 19.50
CA ILE A 164 12.68 -6.53 19.96
C ILE A 164 14.11 -7.05 20.16
N ILE A 165 15.09 -6.54 19.41
CA ILE A 165 16.49 -7.03 19.47
C ILE A 165 17.27 -6.36 20.62
N SER A 166 16.87 -5.18 21.10
CA SER A 166 17.59 -4.48 22.18
C SER A 166 17.26 -4.97 23.60
N ARG A 167 16.20 -5.77 23.83
CA ARG A 167 15.87 -6.30 25.17
C ARG A 167 16.32 -7.74 25.43
N ARG A 168 16.69 -8.50 24.38
CA ARG A 168 17.05 -9.92 24.54
C ARG A 168 18.54 -10.16 24.81
N SER A 169 19.40 -9.17 24.63
CA SER A 169 20.85 -9.31 24.79
C SER A 169 21.38 -9.04 26.20
N THR A 170 20.55 -8.59 27.14
CA THR A 170 20.96 -8.35 28.54
C THR A 170 20.47 -9.39 29.55
N GLU A 171 19.53 -10.27 29.18
CA GLU A 171 19.07 -11.36 30.07
C GLU A 171 19.76 -12.71 29.80
N SER A 172 20.51 -12.85 28.71
CA SER A 172 21.12 -14.14 28.33
C SER A 172 22.58 -14.33 28.82
N ILE A 173 23.12 -13.43 29.66
CA ILE A 173 24.53 -13.49 30.10
C ILE A 173 24.71 -13.84 31.59
N ASP A 174 23.66 -14.03 32.39
CA ASP A 174 23.80 -14.41 33.83
C ASP A 174 23.39 -15.86 34.16
N GLY A 175 23.22 -16.72 33.16
CA GLY A 175 22.64 -18.06 33.34
C GLY A 175 23.59 -19.27 33.28
N TYR A 176 24.92 -19.11 33.20
CA TYR A 176 25.82 -20.27 33.17
C TYR A 176 26.29 -20.65 34.58
N ARG A 177 25.48 -21.49 35.24
CA ARG A 177 25.91 -22.25 36.43
C ARG A 177 26.61 -23.53 35.93
N PRO A 178 27.91 -23.76 36.21
CA PRO A 178 28.54 -25.02 35.84
C PRO A 178 27.85 -26.19 36.56
N PRO A 179 27.86 -27.39 35.96
CA PRO A 179 27.21 -28.56 36.55
C PRO A 179 28.07 -29.07 37.71
N ASP A 180 27.63 -28.75 38.93
CA ASP A 180 28.13 -29.42 40.12
C ASP A 180 27.49 -30.81 40.16
N SER A 181 28.35 -31.80 39.88
CA SER A 181 28.34 -33.17 40.39
C SER A 181 27.00 -33.84 40.72
N PHE A 182 26.70 -34.87 39.91
CA PHE A 182 26.08 -36.15 40.26
C PHE A 182 25.54 -36.28 41.69
N GLU A 183 24.21 -36.19 41.84
CA GLU A 183 23.49 -37.03 42.79
C GLU A 183 22.35 -37.74 42.05
N GLU A 184 22.53 -39.05 41.98
CA GLU A 184 21.60 -40.07 41.55
C GLU A 184 20.53 -40.24 42.63
N GLU A 185 19.28 -39.85 42.36
CA GLU A 185 18.15 -40.46 43.06
C GLU A 185 16.94 -40.63 42.14
N ARG A 186 16.64 -41.90 41.88
CA ARG A 186 15.37 -42.38 41.33
C ARG A 186 14.25 -42.03 42.30
N GLU A 187 13.22 -41.32 41.84
CA GLU A 187 11.85 -41.72 42.17
C GLU A 187 10.81 -41.16 41.19
N GLY A 188 10.02 -42.08 40.62
CA GLY A 188 8.60 -41.89 40.32
C GLY A 188 8.18 -40.73 39.43
N VAL A 189 8.18 -40.95 38.11
CA VAL A 189 7.29 -40.22 37.20
C VAL A 189 5.84 -40.60 37.53
N ASN A 190 5.06 -39.63 38.02
CA ASN A 190 3.62 -39.59 37.78
C ASN A 190 3.23 -38.14 37.45
N MET A 191 2.99 -37.90 36.16
CA MET A 191 2.42 -36.65 35.67
C MET A 191 0.92 -36.64 35.94
N GLU A 192 0.47 -35.76 36.82
CA GLU A 192 -0.93 -35.37 36.92
C GLU A 192 -1.12 -33.97 36.28
N PRO A 193 -2.15 -33.76 35.43
CA PRO A 193 -2.21 -32.61 34.54
C PRO A 193 -2.64 -31.29 35.22
N TYR A 194 -1.89 -30.25 34.85
CA TYR A 194 -2.05 -28.80 34.99
C TYR A 194 -3.42 -28.25 35.48
N GLN A 195 -3.39 -27.63 36.67
CA GLN A 195 -4.37 -26.66 37.15
C GLN A 195 -3.77 -25.24 37.07
N PRO A 196 -4.34 -24.28 36.31
CA PRO A 196 -3.99 -22.88 36.44
C PRO A 196 -4.71 -22.30 37.67
N GLN A 197 -4.04 -22.29 38.82
CA GLN A 197 -4.50 -21.53 39.99
C GLN A 197 -3.98 -20.10 39.96
N HIS A 198 -4.95 -19.19 40.10
CA HIS A 198 -4.84 -17.76 40.36
C HIS A 198 -3.66 -17.38 41.26
N ILE A 199 -2.75 -16.54 40.75
CA ILE A 199 -1.76 -15.86 41.59
C ILE A 199 -2.45 -14.66 42.23
N HIS A 200 -2.80 -14.85 43.50
CA HIS A 200 -3.15 -13.81 44.45
C HIS A 200 -1.87 -13.53 45.25
N ASP A 201 -1.32 -12.32 45.14
CA ASP A 201 -0.20 -11.86 45.97
C ASP A 201 -0.71 -10.78 46.94
N PRO A 202 -0.97 -11.10 48.22
CA PRO A 202 -1.08 -10.14 49.30
C PRO A 202 0.31 -9.93 49.93
N GLY A 203 0.58 -8.69 50.37
CA GLY A 203 1.92 -8.23 50.67
C GLY A 203 2.54 -8.69 51.99
N ALA A 204 3.82 -8.34 52.14
CA ALA A 204 4.66 -8.29 53.34
C ALA A 204 6.08 -7.99 52.83
N SER A 205 6.98 -7.25 53.48
CA SER A 205 6.97 -6.48 54.70
C SER A 205 8.25 -5.61 54.68
N GLU A 206 8.22 -4.61 55.53
CA GLU A 206 9.22 -3.60 55.89
C GLU A 206 10.68 -4.07 56.07
N GLY A 207 11.60 -3.11 55.93
CA GLY A 207 12.74 -2.99 56.86
C GLY A 207 14.12 -2.88 56.21
N GLY A 208 14.79 -1.72 56.36
CA GLY A 208 16.22 -1.63 56.06
C GLY A 208 16.78 -0.22 55.88
N THR A 209 16.89 0.53 56.96
CA THR A 209 17.66 1.78 57.08
C THR A 209 19.17 1.54 56.96
N GLY A 210 19.91 2.39 56.22
CA GLY A 210 21.33 2.62 56.49
C GLY A 210 22.15 3.22 55.33
N PRO A 211 23.05 4.20 55.58
CA PRO A 211 23.56 5.12 54.55
C PRO A 211 25.02 4.83 54.12
N ALA A 212 25.42 5.27 52.92
CA ALA A 212 26.81 5.59 52.62
C ALA A 212 26.95 6.50 51.38
N SER A 213 27.47 7.69 51.63
CA SER A 213 28.02 8.66 50.69
C SER A 213 29.27 8.16 49.96
N VAL A 214 29.36 8.28 48.64
CA VAL A 214 30.63 8.37 47.86
C VAL A 214 30.30 9.15 46.56
N GLN A 215 30.59 10.45 46.48
CA GLN A 215 31.84 11.11 46.09
C GLN A 215 32.00 11.29 44.57
N ALA A 216 32.33 12.53 44.23
CA ALA A 216 32.48 13.12 42.91
C ALA A 216 33.54 12.44 42.02
N GLY A 217 33.33 12.49 40.70
CA GLY A 217 34.34 12.19 39.70
C GLY A 217 34.05 12.94 38.40
N ALA A 218 34.70 14.09 38.24
CA ALA A 218 34.77 14.85 37.00
C ALA A 218 35.96 14.35 36.17
N VAL A 219 35.75 14.05 34.88
CA VAL A 219 36.76 13.87 33.82
C VAL A 219 36.03 14.25 32.52
N HIS A 220 36.17 15.42 31.91
CA HIS A 220 37.32 16.03 31.23
C HIS A 220 38.01 15.09 30.22
N GLN A 221 37.62 15.14 28.94
CA GLN A 221 38.59 15.16 27.84
C GLN A 221 37.96 15.56 26.50
N SER A 222 38.44 16.70 26.04
CA SER A 222 38.55 17.17 24.66
C SER A 222 39.33 16.20 23.77
N VAL A 223 38.82 15.96 22.55
CA VAL A 223 39.52 16.23 21.27
C VAL A 223 38.46 16.63 20.26
#